data_AF-A0A969MET0-F1
#
_entry.id   AF-A0A969MET0-F1
#
_cell.length_a   1.000
_cell.length_b   1.000
_cell.length_c   1.000
_cell.angle_alpha   90.00
_cell.angle_beta   90.00
_cell.angle_gamma   90.00
#
_symmetry.space_group_name_H-M   'P 1'
#
loop_
_entity.id
_entity.type
_entity.pdbx_description
1 polymer ?
#
loop_
_entity_poly.entity_id
_entity_poly.type
_entity_poly.pdbx_seq_one_letter_code
_entity_poly.pdbx_strand_id
1 'polypeptide(L)' 'MSDYKELNEAELREYVKSHPQDEEAFQYYLAIVRKKPGVVVGKDDNERLIEELRKRI' A
#
# COMPACT_ATOMS: atom_id res chain seq x y z
N MET A 1 8.31 -7.87 -14.71
CA MET A 1 7.79 -6.62 -14.14
C MET A 1 6.43 -6.98 -13.61
N SER A 2 6.22 -6.94 -12.31
CA SER A 2 4.89 -7.24 -11.77
C SER A 2 3.98 -6.08 -12.11
N ASP A 3 2.85 -6.35 -12.76
CA ASP A 3 1.86 -5.33 -13.12
C ASP A 3 1.03 -4.94 -11.90
N TYR A 4 1.68 -4.38 -10.86
CA TYR A 4 1.03 -3.88 -9.65
C TYR A 4 -0.04 -2.81 -9.96
N LYS A 5 -0.02 -2.24 -11.18
CA LYS A 5 -1.02 -1.29 -11.69
C LYS A 5 -2.32 -1.94 -12.13
N GLU A 6 -2.32 -3.25 -12.37
CA GLU A 6 -3.52 -4.03 -12.74
C GLU A 6 -4.16 -4.72 -11.52
N LEU A 7 -3.45 -4.75 -10.38
CA LEU A 7 -3.94 -5.34 -9.14
C LEU A 7 -5.05 -4.50 -8.52
N ASN A 8 -6.05 -5.17 -7.94
CA ASN A 8 -7.05 -4.49 -7.12
C ASN A 8 -6.44 -4.00 -5.79
N GLU A 9 -7.13 -3.14 -5.03
CA GLU A 9 -6.58 -2.55 -3.80
C GLU A 9 -6.13 -3.59 -2.76
N ALA A 10 -6.86 -4.70 -2.63
CA ALA A 10 -6.51 -5.76 -1.69
C ALA A 10 -5.28 -6.56 -2.16
N GLU A 11 -5.21 -6.88 -3.44
CA GLU A 11 -4.06 -7.55 -4.06
C GLU A 11 -2.81 -6.65 -4.06
N LEU A 12 -2.98 -5.36 -4.33
CA LEU A 12 -1.91 -4.38 -4.30
C LEU A 12 -1.38 -4.19 -2.86
N ARG A 13 -2.26 -4.22 -1.86
CA ARG A 13 -1.87 -4.20 -0.45
C ARG A 13 -1.03 -5.42 -0.09
N GLU A 14 -1.44 -6.62 -0.50
CA GLU A 14 -0.67 -7.85 -0.29
C GLU A 14 0.65 -7.82 -1.04
N TYR A 15 0.64 -7.37 -2.29
CA TYR A 15 1.84 -7.23 -3.12
C TYR A 15 2.88 -6.34 -2.46
N VAL A 16 2.47 -5.15 -2.01
CA VAL A 16 3.32 -4.18 -1.30
C VAL A 16 3.85 -4.74 0.02
N LYS A 17 3.08 -5.58 0.73
CA LYS A 17 3.58 -6.26 1.95
C LYS A 17 4.64 -7.31 1.63
N SER A 18 4.47 -8.06 0.54
CA SER A 18 5.40 -9.10 0.11
C SER A 18 6.63 -8.55 -0.63
N HIS A 19 6.54 -7.32 -1.16
CA HIS A 19 7.60 -6.64 -1.90
C HIS A 19 7.87 -5.25 -1.31
N PRO A 20 8.37 -5.16 -0.07
CA PRO A 20 8.64 -3.88 0.59
C PRO A 20 9.71 -3.05 -0.12
N GLN A 21 10.56 -3.67 -0.94
CA GLN A 21 11.56 -3.01 -1.77
C GLN A 21 11.00 -2.32 -3.02
N ASP A 22 9.74 -2.60 -3.39
CA ASP A 22 9.08 -2.03 -4.57
C ASP A 22 8.42 -0.69 -4.20
N GLU A 23 9.24 0.34 -4.19
CA GLU A 23 8.86 1.70 -3.77
C GLU A 23 7.79 2.31 -4.69
N GLU A 24 7.85 1.99 -5.99
CA GLU A 24 6.83 2.43 -6.96
C GLU A 24 5.45 1.83 -6.65
N ALA A 25 5.38 0.53 -6.36
CA ALA A 25 4.11 -0.12 -5.99
C ALA A 25 3.53 0.45 -4.70
N PHE A 26 4.39 0.75 -3.71
CA PHE A 26 3.99 1.39 -2.45
C PHE A 26 3.41 2.80 -2.69
N GLN A 27 4.08 3.63 -3.49
CA GLN A 27 3.57 4.97 -3.84
C GLN A 27 2.25 4.90 -4.62
N TYR A 28 2.12 3.92 -5.53
CA TYR A 28 0.89 3.70 -6.29
C TYR A 28 -0.28 3.33 -5.37
N TYR A 29 -0.07 2.41 -4.42
CA TYR A 29 -1.05 2.07 -3.39
C TYR A 29 -1.48 3.30 -2.58
N LEU A 30 -0.51 4.10 -2.10
CA LEU A 30 -0.81 5.33 -1.35
C LEU A 30 -1.61 6.33 -2.17
N ALA A 31 -1.33 6.47 -3.46
CA ALA A 31 -2.05 7.38 -4.35
C ALA A 31 -3.52 6.95 -4.55
N ILE A 32 -3.79 5.65 -4.67
CA ILE A 32 -5.15 5.11 -4.76
C ILE A 32 -5.91 5.36 -3.46
N VAL A 33 -5.31 5.02 -2.33
CA VAL A 33 -5.91 5.18 -1.00
C VAL A 33 -6.23 6.65 -0.71
N ARG A 34 -5.29 7.57 -1.00
CA ARG A 34 -5.48 9.02 -0.80
C ARG A 34 -6.55 9.62 -1.72
N LYS A 35 -6.80 9.02 -2.88
CA LYS A 35 -7.82 9.49 -3.83
C LYS A 35 -9.24 9.13 -3.44
N LYS A 36 -9.48 8.20 -2.51
CA LYS A 36 -10.84 7.84 -2.07
C LYS A 36 -11.37 8.87 -1.05
N PRO A 37 -12.34 9.73 -1.42
CA PRO A 37 -12.94 10.68 -0.49
C PRO A 37 -13.87 9.93 0.48
N GLY A 38 -13.78 10.23 1.78
CA GLY A 38 -14.65 9.63 2.80
C GLY A 38 -14.19 8.27 3.34
N VAL A 39 -13.17 7.65 2.76
CA VAL A 39 -12.48 6.54 3.41
C VAL A 39 -11.48 7.15 4.40
N VAL A 40 -11.96 7.41 5.62
CA VAL A 40 -11.08 7.42 6.79
C VAL A 40 -10.63 5.97 6.94
N VAL A 41 -9.61 5.56 6.17
CA VAL A 41 -8.88 4.33 6.52
C VAL A 41 -8.35 4.67 7.89
N GLY A 42 -8.94 4.07 8.93
CA GLY A 42 -8.59 4.36 10.32
C GLY A 42 -7.08 4.36 10.40
N LYS A 43 -6.51 5.41 11.01
CA LYS A 43 -5.06 5.59 11.12
C LYS A 43 -4.38 4.25 11.42
N ASP A 44 -4.92 3.47 12.34
CA ASP A 44 -4.48 2.10 12.65
C ASP A 44 -4.18 1.17 11.47
N ASP A 45 -5.01 1.05 10.42
CA ASP A 45 -4.82 -0.04 9.43
C ASP A 45 -3.73 0.28 8.39
N ASN A 46 -3.63 1.55 7.99
CA ASN A 46 -2.55 2.02 7.11
C ASN A 46 -1.30 2.43 7.90
N GLU A 47 -1.43 3.02 9.09
CA GLU A 47 -0.30 3.40 9.94
C GLU A 47 0.38 2.14 10.50
N ARG A 48 -0.35 1.08 10.87
CA ARG A 48 0.27 -0.23 11.15
C ARG A 48 0.97 -0.80 9.92
N LEU A 49 0.39 -0.67 8.74
CA LEU A 49 1.01 -1.16 7.51
C LEU A 49 2.31 -0.40 7.20
N ILE A 50 2.27 0.92 7.31
CA ILE A 50 3.41 1.81 7.12
C ILE A 50 4.46 1.59 8.22
N GLU A 51 4.06 1.38 9.48
CA GLU A 51 4.97 1.03 10.57
C GLU A 51 5.60 -0.36 10.38
N GLU A 52 4.82 -1.36 9.99
CA GLU A 52 5.30 -2.72 9.71
C GLU A 52 6.24 -2.77 8.50
N LEU A 53 6.03 -1.89 7.52
CA LEU A 53 6.92 -1.70 6.38
C LEU A 53 8.17 -0.92 6.77
N ARG A 54 8.05 0.16 7.56
CA ARG A 54 9.17 0.95 8.07
C ARG A 54 10.09 0.17 9.01
N LYS A 55 9.55 -0.78 9.79
CA LYS A 55 10.36 -1.66 10.67
C LYS A 55 11.25 -2.65 9.92
N ARG A 56 11.02 -2.84 8.61
CA ARG A 56 11.72 -3.84 7.76
C ARG A 56 12.79 -3.23 6.85
N ILE A 57 12.98 -1.91 6.88
CA ILE A 57 14.10 -1.16 6.25
C ILE A 57 15.14 -0.87 7.33
#